data_AF-A0A2D4T8Q3-F1
#
_entry.id   AF-A0A2D4T8Q3-F1
#
_cell.length_a   1.000
_cell.length_b   1.000
_cell.length_c   1.000
_cell.angle_alpha   90.00
_cell.angle_beta   90.00
_cell.angle_gamma   90.00
#
_symmetry.space_group_name_H-M   'P 1'
#
loop_
_entity.id
_entity.type
_entity.pdbx_description
1 polymer ?
#
loop_
_entity_poly.entity_id
_entity_poly.type
_entity_poly.pdbx_seq_one_letter_code
_entity_poly.pdbx_strand_id
1 'polypeptide(L)'
;MTAFSITIALFIILFVVIGSYAGRRVKTLEDYYVAGRSAPTFLIIGTLVASLMSTTVFMGEAGFTYAGQLGPYLLLPGLTVIGYVYGALFFGTFLRRSRANTVAAFFAERFASVEIRRIAGWTVIFGLGGYLLIVTQGAALLLS
;
A
#
# COMPACT_ATOMS: atom_id res chain seq x y z
N MET A 1 30.13 -13.35 -5.64
CA MET A 1 28.93 -12.56 -5.26
C MET A 1 28.88 -12.49 -3.75
N THR A 2 28.64 -11.32 -3.16
CA THR A 2 28.50 -11.18 -1.70
C THR A 2 27.18 -11.83 -1.25
N ALA A 3 27.11 -12.29 0.00
CA ALA A 3 25.90 -12.90 0.57
C ALA A 3 24.67 -11.96 0.44
N PHE A 4 24.89 -10.65 0.54
CA PHE A 4 23.87 -9.62 0.34
C PHE A 4 23.25 -9.66 -1.07
N SER A 5 24.06 -9.64 -2.12
CA SER A 5 23.57 -9.68 -3.51
C SER A 5 22.87 -11.00 -3.84
N ILE A 6 23.35 -12.12 -3.29
CA ILE A 6 22.71 -13.44 -3.46
C ILE A 6 21.30 -13.42 -2.83
N THR A 7 21.17 -12.90 -1.62
CA THR A 7 19.87 -12.79 -0.93
C THR A 7 18.89 -11.92 -1.70
N ILE A 8 19.32 -10.75 -2.20
CA ILE A 8 18.47 -9.88 -3.02
C ILE A 8 18.00 -10.61 -4.29
N ALA A 9 18.92 -11.27 -5.00
CA ALA A 9 18.58 -12.01 -6.22
C ALA A 9 17.56 -13.12 -5.93
N LEU A 10 17.73 -13.86 -4.83
CA LEU A 10 16.78 -14.89 -4.38
C LEU A 10 15.39 -14.29 -4.09
N PHE A 11 15.31 -13.17 -3.38
CA PHE A 11 14.04 -12.50 -3.10
C PHE A 11 13.35 -12.00 -4.38
N ILE A 12 14.09 -11.40 -5.32
CA ILE A 12 13.53 -10.97 -6.61
C ILE A 12 12.95 -12.16 -7.37
N ILE A 13 13.70 -13.26 -7.48
CA ILE A 13 13.23 -14.49 -8.14
C ILE A 13 11.96 -15.00 -7.45
N LEU A 14 11.96 -15.05 -6.12
CA LEU A 14 10.81 -15.50 -5.33
C LEU A 14 9.57 -14.64 -5.62
N PHE A 15 9.69 -13.31 -5.61
CA PHE A 15 8.59 -12.40 -5.92
C PHE A 15 8.07 -12.60 -7.34
N VAL A 16 8.96 -12.76 -8.33
CA VAL A 16 8.57 -13.00 -9.73
C VAL A 16 7.84 -14.34 -9.86
N VAL A 17 8.32 -15.40 -9.21
CA VAL A 17 7.69 -16.73 -9.24
C VAL A 17 6.30 -16.70 -8.58
N ILE A 18 6.20 -16.14 -7.37
CA ILE A 18 4.91 -16.03 -6.65
C ILE A 18 3.93 -15.16 -7.44
N GLY A 19 4.38 -14.00 -7.94
CA GLY A 19 3.57 -13.08 -8.73
C GLY A 19 3.08 -13.73 -10.03
N SER A 20 3.95 -14.46 -10.73
CA SER A 20 3.59 -15.20 -11.95
C SER A 20 2.59 -16.32 -11.67
N TYR A 21 2.77 -17.05 -10.55
CA TYR A 21 1.85 -18.10 -10.15
C TYR A 21 0.46 -17.55 -9.78
N ALA A 22 0.42 -16.49 -8.97
CA ALA A 22 -0.81 -15.83 -8.57
C ALA A 22 -1.51 -15.15 -9.76
N GLY A 23 -0.73 -14.53 -10.66
CA GLY A 23 -1.23 -13.85 -11.85
C GLY A 23 -1.99 -14.78 -12.81
N ARG A 24 -1.63 -16.06 -12.88
CA ARG A 24 -2.39 -17.06 -13.67
C ARG A 24 -3.82 -17.27 -13.21
N ARG A 25 -4.15 -16.91 -11.95
CA ARG A 25 -5.49 -17.04 -11.39
C ARG A 25 -6.37 -15.81 -11.64
N VAL A 26 -5.79 -14.69 -12.08
CA VAL A 26 -6.51 -13.46 -12.36
C VAL A 26 -7.14 -13.55 -13.74
N LYS A 27 -8.48 -13.57 -13.80
CA LYS A 27 -9.22 -13.64 -15.07
C LYS A 27 -10.12 -12.44 -15.30
N THR A 28 -10.57 -11.78 -14.24
CA THR A 28 -11.48 -10.64 -14.29
C THR A 28 -10.90 -9.41 -13.60
N LEU A 29 -11.48 -8.23 -13.88
CA LEU A 29 -11.11 -6.99 -13.18
C LEU A 29 -11.39 -7.06 -11.68
N GLU A 30 -12.44 -7.79 -11.26
CA GLU A 30 -12.72 -7.99 -9.84
C GLU A 30 -11.66 -8.86 -9.16
N ASP A 31 -11.15 -9.88 -9.86
CA ASP A 31 -10.02 -10.68 -9.35
C ASP A 31 -8.77 -9.83 -9.20
N TYR A 32 -8.52 -8.91 -10.13
CA TYR A 32 -7.35 -8.05 -10.12
C TYR A 32 -7.40 -6.96 -9.03
N TYR A 33 -8.51 -6.22 -8.93
CA TYR A 33 -8.62 -5.07 -8.02
C TYR A 33 -9.01 -5.45 -6.59
N VAL A 34 -9.83 -6.49 -6.41
CA VAL A 34 -10.42 -6.82 -5.10
C VAL A 34 -10.27 -8.30 -4.71
N ALA A 35 -9.38 -9.04 -5.38
CA ALA A 35 -9.14 -10.46 -5.13
C ALA A 35 -10.43 -11.31 -5.14
N GLY A 36 -11.37 -10.96 -6.03
CA GLY A 36 -12.67 -11.63 -6.14
C GLY A 36 -13.51 -11.55 -4.86
N ARG A 37 -13.19 -10.62 -3.95
CA ARG A 37 -13.82 -10.42 -2.63
C ARG A 37 -13.83 -11.69 -1.74
N SER A 38 -12.91 -12.62 -1.99
CA SER A 38 -12.81 -13.91 -1.31
C SER A 38 -11.62 -13.99 -0.34
N ALA A 39 -10.78 -12.94 -0.29
CA ALA A 39 -9.62 -12.91 0.59
C ALA A 39 -10.04 -12.98 2.07
N PRO A 40 -9.49 -13.92 2.87
CA PRO A 40 -9.74 -13.97 4.30
C PRO A 40 -9.18 -12.72 4.98
N THR A 41 -9.80 -12.34 6.09
CA THR A 41 -9.44 -11.13 6.87
C THR A 41 -7.95 -11.06 7.21
N PHE A 42 -7.33 -12.20 7.50
CA PHE A 42 -5.89 -12.26 7.80
C PHE A 42 -5.02 -11.77 6.64
N LEU A 43 -5.33 -12.16 5.40
CA LEU A 43 -4.59 -11.69 4.23
C LEU A 43 -4.83 -10.20 3.99
N ILE A 44 -6.06 -9.72 4.18
CA ILE A 44 -6.38 -8.29 4.05
C ILE A 44 -5.56 -7.46 5.04
N ILE A 45 -5.55 -7.85 6.33
CA ILE A 45 -4.74 -7.17 7.36
C ILE A 45 -3.26 -7.23 7.00
N GLY A 46 -2.75 -8.39 6.58
CA GLY A 46 -1.36 -8.55 6.14
C GLY A 46 -1.00 -7.60 4.99
N THR A 47 -1.87 -7.46 3.99
CA THR A 47 -1.63 -6.52 2.88
C THR A 47 -1.69 -5.05 3.33
N LEU A 48 -2.55 -4.70 4.28
CA LEU A 48 -2.62 -3.34 4.83
C LEU A 48 -1.33 -2.98 5.57
N VAL A 49 -0.84 -3.89 6.43
CA VAL A 49 0.43 -3.70 7.14
C VAL A 49 1.60 -3.65 6.15
N ALA A 50 1.65 -4.56 5.19
CA ALA A 50 2.68 -4.57 4.15
C ALA A 50 2.69 -3.28 3.31
N SER A 51 1.52 -2.69 3.05
CA SER A 51 1.40 -1.43 2.29
C SER A 51 1.88 -0.21 3.06
N LEU A 52 1.80 -0.24 4.39
CA LEU A 52 2.36 0.79 5.26
C LEU A 52 3.89 0.68 5.33
N MET A 53 4.41 -0.54 5.35
CA MET A 53 5.84 -0.80 5.48
C MET A 53 6.57 -0.58 4.16
N SER A 54 7.41 0.44 4.12
CA SER A 54 8.24 0.75 2.97
C SER A 54 9.64 1.18 3.37
N THR A 55 10.52 1.28 2.38
CA THR A 55 11.90 1.73 2.57
C THR A 55 11.98 3.07 3.30
N THR A 56 11.04 3.99 3.03
CA THR A 56 11.00 5.32 3.66
C THR A 56 10.67 5.24 5.13
N VAL A 57 9.79 4.34 5.54
CA VAL A 57 9.44 4.15 6.95
C VAL A 57 10.61 3.51 7.69
N PHE A 58 11.20 2.43 7.15
CA PHE A 58 12.34 1.77 7.79
C PHE A 58 13.55 2.70 7.94
N MET A 59 13.92 3.40 6.87
CA MET A 59 15.07 4.30 6.87
C MET A 59 14.79 5.57 7.69
N GLY A 60 13.58 6.13 7.58
CA GLY A 60 13.17 7.32 8.31
C GLY A 60 13.20 7.11 9.81
N GLU A 61 12.51 6.07 10.31
CA GLU A 61 12.45 5.75 11.74
C GLU A 61 13.85 5.50 12.33
N ALA A 62 14.69 4.75 11.60
CA ALA A 62 16.08 4.51 12.01
C ALA A 62 16.91 5.81 12.04
N GLY A 63 16.78 6.66 11.02
CA GLY A 63 17.50 7.92 10.91
C GLY A 63 17.11 8.93 12.00
N PHE A 64 15.81 9.08 12.27
CA PHE A 64 15.32 9.97 13.33
C PHE A 64 15.67 9.48 14.72
N THR A 65 15.61 8.16 14.95
CA THR A 65 16.06 7.55 16.20
C THR A 65 17.55 7.80 16.42
N TYR A 66 18.37 7.61 15.39
CA TYR A 66 19.81 7.89 15.44
C TYR A 66 20.08 9.37 15.75
N ALA A 67 19.27 10.29 15.23
CA ALA A 67 19.35 11.73 15.51
C ALA A 67 18.81 12.13 16.90
N GLY A 68 18.47 11.16 17.77
CA GLY A 68 18.00 11.41 19.14
C GLY A 68 16.53 11.82 19.24
N GLN A 69 15.74 11.70 18.17
CA GLN A 69 14.34 12.11 18.12
C GLN A 69 13.35 10.97 18.45
N LEU A 70 13.80 9.98 19.21
CA LEU A 70 13.05 8.75 19.48
C LEU A 70 11.66 8.98 20.09
N GLY A 71 11.51 9.98 20.98
CA GLY A 71 10.27 10.22 21.72
C GLY A 71 9.04 10.49 20.85
N PRO A 72 9.04 11.56 20.01
CA PRO A 72 7.92 11.85 19.11
C PRO A 72 7.68 10.77 18.06
N TYR A 73 8.76 10.14 17.54
CA TYR A 73 8.66 9.14 16.48
C TYR A 73 8.09 7.80 16.96
N LEU A 74 8.25 7.45 18.24
CA LEU A 74 7.57 6.29 18.84
C LEU A 74 6.04 6.37 18.75
N LEU A 75 5.48 7.59 18.68
CA LEU A 75 4.03 7.81 18.64
C LEU A 75 3.47 7.78 17.21
N LEU A 76 4.28 8.03 16.19
CA LEU A 76 3.84 8.12 14.80
C LEU A 76 3.28 6.78 14.25
N PRO A 77 3.90 5.62 14.51
CA PRO A 77 3.30 4.33 14.17
C PRO A 77 1.93 4.12 14.83
N GLY A 78 1.77 4.54 16.09
CA GLY A 78 0.48 4.48 16.78
C GLY A 78 -0.61 5.30 16.08
N LEU A 79 -0.28 6.53 15.69
CA LEU A 79 -1.21 7.41 14.96
C LEU A 79 -1.63 6.84 13.60
N THR A 80 -0.70 6.22 12.86
CA THR A 80 -1.03 5.61 11.56
C THR A 80 -1.95 4.40 11.70
N VAL A 81 -1.72 3.54 12.70
CA VAL A 81 -2.60 2.40 13.01
C VAL A 81 -4.00 2.87 13.41
N ILE A 82 -4.08 3.90 14.26
CA ILE A 82 -5.34 4.52 14.66
C ILE A 82 -6.11 5.01 13.43
N GLY A 83 -5.43 5.65 12.48
CA GLY A 83 -6.00 6.09 11.21
C GLY A 83 -6.63 4.95 10.40
N TYR A 84 -5.98 3.78 10.31
CA TYR A 84 -6.56 2.62 9.64
C TYR A 84 -7.79 2.06 10.36
N VAL A 85 -7.75 1.98 11.69
CA VAL A 85 -8.88 1.47 12.48
C VAL A 85 -10.10 2.37 12.29
N TYR A 86 -9.95 3.68 12.49
CA TYR A 86 -11.06 4.61 12.29
C TYR A 86 -11.50 4.70 10.83
N GLY A 87 -10.55 4.68 9.88
CA GLY A 87 -10.85 4.63 8.45
C GLY A 87 -11.72 3.42 8.09
N ALA A 88 -11.35 2.23 8.57
CA ALA A 88 -12.09 1.01 8.35
C ALA A 88 -13.47 1.03 9.05
N LEU A 89 -13.55 1.54 10.27
CA LEU A 89 -14.82 1.61 11.03
C LEU A 89 -15.81 2.59 10.40
N PHE A 90 -15.37 3.81 10.08
CA PHE A 90 -16.25 4.86 9.56
C PHE A 90 -16.55 4.69 8.07
N PHE A 91 -15.56 4.32 7.26
CA PHE A 91 -15.71 4.28 5.79
C PHE A 91 -15.80 2.86 5.23
N GLY A 92 -15.27 1.85 5.92
CA GLY A 92 -15.20 0.48 5.41
C GLY A 92 -16.57 -0.13 5.11
N THR A 93 -17.59 0.15 5.93
CA THR A 93 -18.96 -0.33 5.68
C THR A 93 -19.53 0.26 4.38
N PHE A 94 -19.32 1.56 4.13
CA PHE A 94 -19.82 2.23 2.93
C PHE A 94 -19.10 1.71 1.67
N LEU A 95 -17.77 1.59 1.73
CA LEU A 95 -16.96 1.04 0.64
C LEU A 95 -17.31 -0.42 0.33
N ARG A 96 -17.54 -1.25 1.36
CA ARG A 96 -17.89 -2.66 1.15
C ARG A 96 -19.28 -2.83 0.54
N ARG A 97 -20.22 -1.95 0.90
CA ARG A 97 -21.61 -2.00 0.38
C ARG A 97 -21.72 -1.50 -1.07
N SER A 98 -20.94 -0.51 -1.48
CA SER A 98 -20.99 0.02 -2.85
C SER A 98 -20.51 -0.97 -3.90
N ARG A 99 -19.68 -1.96 -3.52
CA ARG A 99 -19.02 -2.91 -4.44
C ARG A 99 -18.18 -2.24 -5.54
N ALA A 100 -17.92 -0.93 -5.43
CA ALA A 100 -17.07 -0.21 -6.37
C ALA A 100 -15.64 -0.76 -6.36
N ASN A 101 -15.04 -0.88 -7.55
CA ASN A 101 -13.69 -1.43 -7.71
C ASN A 101 -12.58 -0.46 -7.32
N THR A 102 -12.88 0.85 -7.23
CA THR A 102 -11.93 1.89 -6.82
C THR A 102 -12.63 2.95 -5.98
N VAL A 103 -11.85 3.66 -5.15
CA VAL A 103 -12.36 4.78 -4.33
C VAL A 103 -12.91 5.92 -5.22
N ALA A 104 -12.26 6.19 -6.36
CA ALA A 104 -12.74 7.17 -7.32
C ALA A 104 -14.11 6.76 -7.92
N ALA A 105 -14.30 5.47 -8.23
CA ALA A 105 -15.59 4.96 -8.70
C ALA A 105 -16.68 5.06 -7.61
N PHE A 106 -16.33 4.77 -6.35
CA PHE A 106 -17.24 4.99 -5.22
C PHE A 106 -17.72 6.43 -5.14
N PHE A 107 -16.82 7.42 -5.28
CA PHE A 107 -17.22 8.83 -5.27
C PHE A 107 -18.08 9.21 -6.48
N ALA A 108 -17.80 8.64 -7.65
CA ALA A 108 -18.61 8.83 -8.85
C ALA A 108 -20.07 8.40 -8.62
N GLU A 109 -20.26 7.21 -8.05
CA GLU A 109 -21.59 6.66 -7.74
C GLU A 109 -22.27 7.44 -6.61
N ARG A 110 -21.52 7.79 -5.56
CA ARG A 110 -22.06 8.48 -4.37
C ARG A 110 -22.58 9.89 -4.67
N PHE A 111 -21.94 10.59 -5.61
CA PHE A 111 -22.25 11.98 -5.96
C PHE A 111 -22.79 12.15 -7.38
N ALA A 112 -22.99 11.06 -8.13
CA ALA A 112 -23.44 11.06 -9.52
C ALA A 112 -22.64 12.02 -10.43
N SER A 113 -21.33 12.19 -10.18
CA SER A 113 -20.49 13.19 -10.86
C SER A 113 -19.20 12.61 -11.40
N VAL A 114 -18.98 12.82 -12.71
CA VAL A 114 -17.75 12.43 -13.41
C VAL A 114 -16.57 13.32 -13.02
N GLU A 115 -16.83 14.58 -12.67
CA GLU A 115 -15.78 15.52 -12.24
C GLU A 115 -15.17 15.09 -10.91
N ILE A 116 -16.00 14.73 -9.94
CA ILE A 116 -15.54 14.24 -8.63
C ILE A 116 -14.74 12.94 -8.81
N ARG A 117 -15.17 12.05 -9.72
CA ARG A 117 -14.41 10.85 -10.07
C ARG A 117 -13.02 11.22 -10.60
N ARG A 118 -12.91 12.20 -11.49
CA ARG A 118 -11.64 12.65 -12.06
C ARG A 118 -10.73 13.25 -10.99
N ILE A 119 -11.26 14.12 -10.14
CA ILE A 119 -10.50 14.73 -9.05
C ILE A 119 -9.97 13.65 -8.11
N ALA A 120 -10.83 12.72 -7.66
CA ALA A 120 -10.43 11.59 -6.82
C ALA A 120 -9.41 10.67 -7.51
N GLY A 121 -9.52 10.48 -8.83
CA GLY A 121 -8.51 9.74 -9.60
C GLY A 121 -7.16 10.45 -9.65
N TRP A 122 -7.16 11.75 -9.92
CA TRP A 122 -5.94 12.56 -9.97
C TRP A 122 -5.23 12.62 -8.62
N THR A 123 -5.95 12.80 -7.51
CA THR A 123 -5.33 12.82 -6.18
C THR A 123 -4.64 11.52 -5.85
N VAL A 124 -5.24 10.38 -6.21
CA VAL A 124 -4.62 9.05 -6.07
C VAL A 124 -3.37 8.93 -6.94
N ILE A 125 -3.43 9.33 -8.21
CA ILE A 125 -2.27 9.26 -9.13
C ILE A 125 -1.11 10.11 -8.63
N PHE A 126 -1.35 11.37 -8.25
CA PHE A 126 -0.29 12.25 -7.75
C PHE A 126 0.24 11.79 -6.39
N GLY A 127 -0.65 11.36 -5.49
CA GLY A 127 -0.26 10.86 -4.17
C GLY A 127 0.59 9.60 -4.24
N LEU A 128 0.13 8.56 -4.95
CA LEU A 128 0.90 7.32 -5.15
C LEU A 128 2.12 7.54 -6.03
N GLY A 129 2.04 8.38 -7.05
CA GLY A 129 3.18 8.71 -7.91
C GLY A 129 4.31 9.36 -7.11
N GLY A 130 4.00 10.38 -6.31
CA GLY A 130 4.96 11.01 -5.40
C GLY A 130 5.54 10.02 -4.39
N TYR A 131 4.68 9.19 -3.79
CA TYR A 131 5.12 8.15 -2.87
C TYR A 131 6.10 7.15 -3.51
N LEU A 132 5.79 6.64 -4.70
CA LEU A 132 6.66 5.70 -5.41
C LEU A 132 8.02 6.32 -5.74
N LEU A 133 8.07 7.60 -6.11
CA LEU A 133 9.34 8.29 -6.34
C LEU A 133 10.21 8.30 -5.07
N ILE A 134 9.63 8.66 -3.92
CA ILE A 134 10.36 8.73 -2.64
C ILE A 134 10.83 7.33 -2.21
N VAL A 135 9.98 6.29 -2.35
CA VAL A 135 10.34 4.91 -2.00
C VAL A 135 11.46 4.38 -2.89
N THR A 136 11.40 4.66 -4.19
CA THR A 136 12.42 4.21 -5.14
C THR A 136 13.75 4.91 -4.89
N GLN A 137 13.72 6.22 -4.56
CA GLN A 137 14.91 6.97 -4.15
C GLN A 137 15.51 6.41 -2.87
N GLY A 138 14.69 6.12 -1.85
CA GLY A 138 15.15 5.50 -0.60
C GLY A 138 15.80 4.13 -0.84
N ALA A 139 15.22 3.32 -1.75
CA ALA A 139 15.82 2.05 -2.13
C ALA A 139 17.16 2.20 -2.85
N ALA A 140 17.28 3.18 -3.76
CA ALA A 140 18.53 3.46 -4.45
C ALA A 140 19.66 3.87 -3.49
N LEU A 141 19.36 4.70 -2.49
CA LEU A 141 20.32 5.12 -1.46
C LEU A 141 20.80 3.96 -0.59
N LEU A 142 20.00 2.91 -0.39
CA LEU A 142 20.39 1.72 0.37
C LEU A 142 21.23 0.74 -0.45
N LEU A 143 21.14 0.80 -1.78
CA LEU A 143 21.83 -0.11 -2.69
C LEU A 143 23.14 0.46 -3.25
N SER A 144 23.34 1.78 -3.14
CA SER A 144 24.58 2.48 -3.49
C SER A 144 25.67 2.28 -2.45
#